data_AF-A0A4Y3WRX7-F1
#
_entry.id   AF-A0A4Y3WRX7-F1
#
_cell.length_a   1.000
_cell.length_b   1.000
_cell.length_c   1.000
_cell.angle_alpha   90.00
_cell.angle_beta   90.00
_cell.angle_gamma   90.00
#
_symmetry.space_group_name_H-M   'P 1'
#
loop_
_entity.id
_entity.type
_entity.pdbx_description
1 polymer ?
#
loop_
_entity_poly.entity_id
_entity_poly.type
_entity_poly.pdbx_seq_one_letter_code
_entity_poly.pdbx_strand_id
1 'polypeptide(L)' 'MWDATVWAALTWLKVTVALVLVVAGCWWWFGTGSGQLAVAVIAAALAELHLTRALAREWATEAGMHWWWTR' A
#
# COMPACT_ATOMS: atom_id res chain seq x y z
N MET A 1 19.81 4.54 6.36
CA MET A 1 18.45 4.74 6.93
C MET A 1 17.55 5.51 5.98
N TRP A 2 17.96 6.68 5.45
CA TRP A 2 17.12 7.46 4.53
C TRP A 2 16.70 6.69 3.27
N ASP A 3 17.62 5.96 2.63
CA ASP A 3 17.30 5.17 1.43
C ASP A 3 16.21 4.11 1.66
N ALA A 4 16.25 3.39 2.79
CA ALA A 4 15.23 2.40 3.15
C ALA A 4 13.86 3.05 3.40
N THR A 5 13.83 4.22 4.04
CA THR A 5 12.59 4.97 4.25
C THR A 5 12.01 5.52 2.94
N VAL A 6 12.87 6.04 2.05
CA VAL A 6 12.44 6.52 0.73
C VAL A 6 11.92 5.37 -0.13
N TRP A 7 12.60 4.23 -0.14
CA TRP A 7 12.15 3.03 -0.83
C TRP A 7 10.79 2.54 -0.32
N ALA A 8 10.61 2.47 1.00
CA ALA A 8 9.35 2.06 1.61
C ALA A 8 8.22 3.04 1.24
N ALA A 9 8.46 4.35 1.34
CA ALA A 9 7.47 5.37 0.98
C ALA A 9 7.06 5.31 -0.50
N LEU A 10 8.03 5.13 -1.41
CA LEU A 10 7.76 4.99 -2.84
C LEU A 10 6.99 3.70 -3.15
N THR A 11 7.32 2.60 -2.48
CA THR A 11 6.63 1.31 -2.66
C THR A 11 5.20 1.39 -2.17
N TRP A 12 4.98 1.99 -1.00
CA TRP A 12 3.65 2.28 -0.47
C TRP A 12 2.83 3.12 -1.46
N LEU A 13 3.38 4.25 -1.93
CA LEU A 13 2.68 5.13 -2.86
C LEU A 13 2.30 4.43 -4.17
N LYS A 14 3.20 3.61 -4.75
CA LYS A 14 2.91 2.85 -5.98
C LYS A 14 1.74 1.90 -5.80
N VAL A 15 1.70 1.20 -4.66
CA VAL A 15 0.63 0.26 -4.31
C VAL A 15 -0.70 1.00 -4.12
N THR A 16 -0.71 2.10 -3.37
CA THR A 16 -1.92 2.92 -3.17
C THR A 16 -2.44 3.44 -4.51
N VAL A 17 -1.57 3.96 -5.38
CA VAL A 17 -1.97 4.40 -6.72
C VAL A 17 -2.56 3.25 -7.53
N ALA A 18 -1.96 2.06 -7.49
CA ALA A 18 -2.50 0.89 -8.19
C ALA A 18 -3.90 0.50 -7.67
N LEU A 19 -4.11 0.52 -6.36
CA LEU A 19 -5.43 0.24 -5.76
C LEU A 19 -6.47 1.29 -6.15
N VAL A 20 -6.09 2.58 -6.15
CA VAL A 20 -6.97 3.67 -6.61
C VAL A 20 -7.37 3.46 -8.07
N LEU A 21 -6.43 3.07 -8.95
CA LEU A 21 -6.73 2.77 -10.35
C LEU A 21 -7.70 1.59 -10.50
N VAL A 22 -7.53 0.54 -9.68
CA VAL A 22 -8.46 -0.60 -9.67
C VAL A 22 -9.86 -0.15 -9.24
N VAL A 23 -9.98 0.62 -8.15
CA VAL A 23 -11.27 1.14 -7.68
C VAL A 23 -11.91 2.05 -8.72
N ALA A 24 -11.13 2.94 -9.36
CA ALA A 24 -11.62 3.80 -10.44
C ALA A 24 -12.07 3.00 -11.67
N GLY A 25 -11.37 1.93 -12.02
CA GLY A 25 -11.78 1.00 -13.08
C GLY A 25 -13.08 0.27 -12.74
N CYS A 26 -13.22 -0.20 -11.50
CA CYS A 26 -14.47 -0.79 -11.01
C CYS A 26 -15.62 0.23 -11.02
N TRP A 27 -15.34 1.49 -10.66
CA TRP A 27 -16.33 2.57 -10.74
C TRP A 27 -16.84 2.80 -12.16
N TRP A 28 -15.92 2.87 -13.12
CA TRP A 28 -16.25 3.02 -14.54
C TRP A 28 -17.10 1.85 -15.05
N TRP A 29 -16.83 0.62 -14.60
CA TRP A 29 -17.50 -0.59 -15.07
C TRP A 29 -18.88 -0.82 -14.45
N PHE A 30 -19.01 -0.66 -13.14
CA PHE A 30 -20.21 -1.07 -12.38
C PHE A 30 -21.25 0.05 -12.20
N GLY A 31 -20.91 1.31 -12.50
CA GLY A 31 -21.78 2.47 -12.31
C GLY A 31 -22.04 2.82 -10.83
N THR A 32 -22.45 4.06 -10.55
CA THR A 32 -22.65 4.59 -9.19
C THR A 32 -23.83 3.99 -8.41
N GLY A 33 -24.65 3.14 -9.04
CA GLY A 33 -25.87 2.58 -8.45
C GLY A 33 -25.74 1.17 -7.86
N SER A 34 -24.60 0.50 -8.03
CA SER A 34 -24.41 -0.88 -7.55
C SER A 34 -23.60 -0.91 -6.25
N GLY A 35 -24.06 -1.65 -5.24
CA GLY A 35 -23.34 -1.85 -3.97
C GLY A 35 -21.97 -2.54 -4.12
N GLN A 36 -21.64 -3.00 -5.33
CA GLN A 36 -20.37 -3.62 -5.70
C GLN A 36 -19.20 -2.63 -5.61
N LEU A 37 -19.44 -1.32 -5.83
CA LEU A 37 -18.42 -0.29 -5.62
C LEU A 37 -17.95 -0.24 -4.16
N ALA A 38 -18.89 -0.30 -3.21
CA ALA A 38 -18.57 -0.30 -1.80
C ALA A 38 -17.72 -1.52 -1.42
N VAL A 39 -18.03 -2.70 -1.99
CA VAL A 39 -17.23 -3.91 -1.80
C VAL A 39 -15.81 -3.74 -2.35
N ALA A 40 -15.66 -3.16 -3.55
CA ALA A 40 -14.35 -2.90 -4.14
C ALA A 40 -13.51 -1.92 -3.30
N VAL A 41 -14.13 -0.87 -2.75
CA VAL A 41 -13.48 0.09 -1.85
C VAL A 41 -13.04 -0.59 -0.55
N ILE A 42 -13.91 -1.38 0.09
CA ILE A 42 -13.58 -2.10 1.32
C ILE A 42 -12.43 -3.09 1.07
N ALA A 43 -12.48 -3.84 -0.03
CA ALA A 43 -11.42 -4.76 -0.41
C ALA A 43 -10.09 -4.05 -0.64
N ALA A 44 -10.10 -2.90 -1.33
CA ALA A 44 -8.91 -2.08 -1.54
C ALA A 44 -8.34 -1.55 -0.21
N ALA A 45 -9.19 -1.05 0.70
CA ALA A 45 -8.76 -0.57 2.00
C ALA A 45 -8.14 -1.68 2.87
N LEU A 46 -8.72 -2.88 2.85
CA LEU A 46 -8.14 -4.04 3.54
C LEU A 46 -6.79 -4.43 2.93
N ALA A 47 -6.70 -4.48 1.60
CA ALA A 47 -5.45 -4.78 0.91
C ALA A 47 -4.35 -3.76 1.27
N GLU A 48 -4.67 -2.47 1.27
CA GLU A 48 -3.74 -1.40 1.64
C GLU A 48 -3.27 -1.54 3.10
N LEU A 49 -4.19 -1.84 4.03
CA LEU A 49 -3.84 -2.08 5.44
C LEU A 49 -2.89 -3.27 5.60
N HIS A 50 -3.17 -4.39 4.92
CA HIS A 50 -2.33 -5.58 4.99
C HIS A 50 -0.94 -5.33 4.39
N LEU A 51 -0.86 -4.67 3.23
CA LEU A 51 0.39 -4.34 2.57
C LEU A 51 1.21 -3.34 3.39
N THR A 52 0.59 -2.31 3.97
CA THR A 52 1.26 -1.34 4.84
C THR A 52 1.84 -2.03 6.08
N ARG A 53 1.11 -2.99 6.66
CA ARG A 53 1.61 -3.78 7.80
C ARG A 53 2.80 -4.66 7.43
N ALA A 54 2.78 -5.30 6.27
CA ALA A 54 3.89 -6.11 5.80
C ALA A 54 5.13 -5.23 5.54
N LEU A 55 4.95 -4.12 4.83
CA LEU A 55 6.00 -3.17 4.52
C LEU A 55 6.63 -2.56 5.77
N ALA A 56 5.83 -2.23 6.80
CA ALA A 56 6.35 -1.73 8.07
C ALA A 56 7.22 -2.77 8.81
N ARG A 57 6.89 -4.07 8.71
CA ARG A 57 7.70 -5.14 9.30
C ARG A 57 9.02 -5.32 8.57
N GLU A 58 8.99 -5.28 7.24
CA GLU A 58 10.20 -5.35 6.40
C GLU A 58 11.10 -4.14 6.69
N TRP A 59 10.54 -2.94 6.67
CA TRP A 59 11.27 -1.72 6.99
C TRP A 59 11.88 -1.75 8.41
N ALA A 60 11.14 -2.22 9.41
CA ALA A 60 11.65 -2.32 10.78
C ALA A 60 12.80 -3.35 10.88
N THR A 61 12.71 -4.44 10.13
CA THR A 61 13.77 -5.46 10.06
C THR A 61 15.03 -4.88 9.41
N GLU A 62 14.86 -4.15 8.31
CA GLU A 62 15.97 -3.58 7.54
C GLU A 62 16.63 -2.40 8.28
N ALA A 63 15.85 -1.53 8.90
CA ALA A 63 16.33 -0.50 9.82
C ALA A 63 17.07 -1.11 11.02
N GLY A 64 16.57 -2.24 11.53
CA GLY A 64 17.14 -3.04 12.62
C GLY A 64 18.44 -3.77 12.24
N MET A 65 18.72 -4.02 10.97
CA MET A 65 19.98 -4.60 10.52
C MET A 65 21.02 -3.54 10.16
N HIS A 66 20.60 -2.39 9.61
CA HIS A 66 21.52 -1.34 9.18
C HIS A 66 22.05 -0.48 10.34
N TRP A 67 21.30 -0.27 11.42
CA TRP A 67 21.72 0.66 12.50
C TRP A 67 23.03 0.26 13.21
N TRP A 68 23.38 -1.02 13.26
CA TRP A 68 24.61 -1.47 13.92
C TRP A 68 25.84 -1.51 12.99
N TRP A 69 25.64 -1.58 11.65
CA TRP A 69 26.74 -1.66 10.67
C TRP A 69 27.16 -0.29 10.12
N THR A 70 26.29 0.73 10.14
CA THR A 70 26.66 2.11 9.76
C THR A 70 27.08 2.95 10.96
N ARG A 71 28.15 2.51 11.64
CA ARG A 71 28.89 3.36 12.58
C ARG A 71 30.21 3.80 11.97
#